data_AF-A0A925UUG2-F1
#
_entry.id   AF-A0A925UUG2-F1
#
_cell.length_a   1.000
_cell.length_b   1.000
_cell.length_c   1.000
_cell.angle_alpha   90.00
_cell.angle_beta   90.00
_cell.angle_gamma   90.00
#
_symmetry.space_group_name_H-M   'P 1'
#
loop_
_entity.id
_entity.type
_entity.pdbx_description
1 polymer ?
#
loop_
_entity_poly.entity_id
_entity_poly.type
_entity_poly.pdbx_seq_one_letter_code
_entity_poly.pdbx_strand_id
1 'polypeptide(L)'
;MRVIEASAPGRCGIVGNPSDIYGGVVLSCSTPARAKCRITLGGPTQLPADPTIWNAVTARFPLDSAQVEWQSDIPRSSGLAGSTALLAATLACVITARSESLSLRSRIDRSRMAELVRDIEKNEMGVQCGFQDAYMSVYGGLQRMEFSGKSPEKVGPHATLENLDSELPFLLVTTGVERLSGSVHGPVIQRWLAGDIDVKKSVREIIQIGAQGAAALIRWDLQSFLTC
;
A
#
# COMPACT_ATOMS: atom_id res chain seq x y z
N MET A 1 6.95 20.95 24.11
CA MET A 1 6.94 19.69 23.35
C MET A 1 5.91 19.81 22.24
N ARG A 2 6.27 19.50 20.99
CA ARG A 2 5.36 19.53 19.82
C ARG A 2 4.94 18.09 19.53
N VAL A 3 3.64 17.84 19.45
CA VAL A 3 3.07 16.52 19.15
C VAL A 3 2.52 16.54 17.73
N ILE A 4 2.81 15.48 16.98
CA ILE A 4 2.37 15.28 15.59
C ILE A 4 1.76 13.89 15.50
N GLU A 5 0.58 13.80 14.92
CA GLU A 5 -0.14 12.54 14.76
C GLU A 5 -0.61 12.38 13.31
N ALA A 6 -0.49 11.17 12.79
CA ALA A 6 -1.03 10.79 11.49
C ALA A 6 -1.55 9.36 11.55
N SER A 7 -2.44 9.02 10.63
CA SER A 7 -2.95 7.67 10.48
C SER A 7 -3.23 7.33 9.03
N ALA A 8 -3.13 6.05 8.69
CA ALA A 8 -3.47 5.52 7.37
C ALA A 8 -4.33 4.26 7.52
N PRO A 9 -5.32 4.04 6.63
CA PRO A 9 -6.16 2.86 6.69
C PRO A 9 -5.41 1.61 6.19
N GLY A 10 -5.82 0.45 6.69
CA GLY A 10 -5.56 -0.82 6.02
C GLY A 10 -6.40 -0.95 4.75
N ARG A 11 -6.16 -2.00 3.96
CA ARG A 11 -6.87 -2.22 2.68
C ARG A 11 -7.18 -3.68 2.41
N CYS A 12 -8.29 -3.93 1.73
CA CYS A 12 -8.64 -5.23 1.18
C CYS A 12 -8.54 -5.18 -0.35
N GLY A 13 -7.84 -6.14 -0.95
CA GLY A 13 -7.85 -6.33 -2.40
C GLY A 13 -9.08 -7.13 -2.81
N ILE A 14 -9.81 -6.63 -3.81
CA ILE A 14 -11.05 -7.26 -4.31
C ILE A 14 -10.73 -8.14 -5.52
N VAL A 15 -10.04 -7.60 -6.53
CA VAL A 15 -9.65 -8.37 -7.73
C VAL A 15 -8.38 -7.81 -8.36
N GLY A 16 -7.64 -8.67 -9.07
CA GLY A 16 -6.50 -8.28 -9.91
C GLY A 16 -5.14 -8.30 -9.21
N ASN A 17 -5.04 -8.44 -7.89
CA ASN A 17 -3.76 -8.63 -7.20
C ASN A 17 -3.11 -9.96 -7.66
N PRO A 18 -1.80 -10.02 -7.99
CA PRO A 18 -0.75 -9.00 -7.85
C PRO A 18 -0.40 -8.23 -9.14
N SER A 19 -1.35 -8.02 -10.04
CA SER A 19 -1.08 -7.37 -11.33
C SER A 19 -0.59 -5.92 -11.24
N ASP A 20 -0.68 -5.27 -10.08
CA ASP A 20 -0.26 -3.89 -9.86
C ASP A 20 1.25 -3.66 -10.05
N ILE A 21 2.08 -4.68 -9.81
CA ILE A 21 3.51 -4.62 -10.15
C ILE A 21 3.81 -5.08 -11.59
N TYR A 22 2.80 -5.52 -12.35
CA TYR A 22 2.94 -6.04 -13.72
C TYR A 22 2.18 -5.23 -14.77
N GLY A 23 1.73 -4.02 -14.40
CA GLY A 23 1.06 -3.12 -15.33
C GLY A 23 -0.46 -3.31 -15.44
N GLY A 24 -1.06 -4.08 -14.53
CA GLY A 24 -2.48 -4.43 -14.59
C GLY A 24 -3.41 -3.45 -13.88
N VAL A 25 -4.66 -3.89 -13.78
CA VAL A 25 -5.75 -3.20 -13.09
C VAL A 25 -6.09 -3.98 -11.84
N VAL A 26 -6.23 -3.27 -10.73
CA VAL A 26 -6.72 -3.83 -9.47
C VAL A 26 -7.89 -3.01 -8.95
N LEU A 27 -8.76 -3.69 -8.21
CA LEU A 27 -9.82 -3.04 -7.45
C LEU A 27 -9.58 -3.34 -5.98
N SER A 28 -9.53 -2.29 -5.16
CA SER A 28 -9.24 -2.41 -3.73
C SER A 28 -10.04 -1.39 -2.93
N CYS A 29 -10.35 -1.71 -1.67
CA CYS A 29 -11.03 -0.80 -0.76
C CYS A 29 -10.24 -0.62 0.55
N SER A 30 -10.37 0.54 1.17
CA SER A 30 -9.83 0.77 2.52
C SER A 30 -10.74 0.13 3.57
N THR A 31 -10.13 -0.43 4.61
CA THR A 31 -10.85 -0.89 5.80
C THR A 31 -11.02 0.23 6.82
N PRO A 32 -11.99 0.14 7.74
CA PRO A 32 -12.10 1.07 8.88
C PRO A 32 -10.89 1.03 9.81
N ALA A 33 -10.19 -0.11 9.88
CA ALA A 33 -8.96 -0.28 10.66
C ALA A 33 -7.83 0.61 10.10
N ARG A 34 -7.08 1.26 10.99
CA ARG A 34 -6.01 2.22 10.76
C ARG A 34 -4.76 1.93 11.59
N ALA A 35 -3.61 2.12 10.96
CA ALA A 35 -2.35 2.32 11.65
C ALA A 35 -2.20 3.80 12.03
N LYS A 36 -1.66 4.07 13.21
CA LYS A 36 -1.47 5.42 13.77
C LYS A 36 -0.02 5.58 14.22
N CYS A 37 0.55 6.73 13.90
CA CYS A 37 1.87 7.15 14.36
C CYS A 37 1.73 8.47 15.12
N ARG A 38 2.34 8.54 16.29
CA ARG A 38 2.48 9.75 17.09
C ARG A 38 3.96 10.03 17.31
N ILE A 39 4.38 11.25 17.01
CA ILE A 39 5.74 11.74 17.27
C ILE A 39 5.67 12.91 18.26
N THR A 40 6.46 12.84 19.34
CA THR A 40 6.66 13.95 20.29
C THR A 40 8.09 14.48 20.16
N LEU A 41 8.21 15.79 19.87
CA LEU A 41 9.48 16.50 19.70
C LEU A 41 9.85 17.32 20.95
N GLY A 42 11.15 17.50 21.18
CA GLY A 42 11.70 18.29 22.28
C GLY A 42 11.97 17.50 23.55
N GLY A 43 12.27 16.20 23.42
CA GLY A 43 12.67 15.30 24.50
C GLY A 43 13.70 14.27 24.00
N PRO A 44 14.16 13.34 24.86
CA PRO A 44 15.09 12.30 24.45
C PRO A 44 14.45 11.36 23.42
N THR A 45 15.26 10.81 22.53
CA THR A 45 14.81 9.83 21.53
C THR A 45 14.29 8.57 22.22
N GLN A 46 13.08 8.16 21.87
CA GLN A 46 12.48 6.92 22.33
C GLN A 46 11.75 6.26 21.16
N LEU A 47 12.19 5.08 20.76
CA LEU A 47 11.66 4.37 19.60
C LEU A 47 10.92 3.10 20.02
N PRO A 48 9.98 2.61 19.20
CA PRO A 48 9.39 1.28 19.36
C PRO A 48 10.46 0.19 19.36
N ALA A 49 10.10 -0.98 19.92
CA ALA A 49 11.01 -2.13 20.04
C ALA A 49 11.57 -2.60 18.69
N ASP A 50 10.76 -2.52 17.63
CA ASP A 50 11.21 -2.70 16.25
C ASP A 50 11.20 -1.33 15.54
N PRO A 51 12.34 -0.65 15.40
CA PRO A 51 12.42 0.66 14.76
C PRO A 51 12.56 0.57 13.24
N THR A 52 12.34 -0.57 12.58
CA THR A 52 12.60 -0.76 11.14
C THR A 52 11.93 0.30 10.26
N ILE A 53 10.64 0.56 10.46
CA ILE A 53 9.89 1.60 9.72
C ILE A 53 10.44 3.00 10.03
N TRP A 54 10.78 3.28 11.29
CA TRP A 54 11.38 4.55 11.68
C TRP A 54 12.70 4.78 10.95
N ASN A 55 13.62 3.81 11.04
CA ASN A 55 14.93 3.85 10.43
C ASN A 55 14.83 4.07 8.92
N ALA A 56 13.92 3.37 8.25
CA ALA A 56 13.70 3.51 6.82
C ALA A 56 13.24 4.94 6.44
N VAL A 57 12.26 5.48 7.17
CA VAL A 57 11.80 6.86 6.93
C VAL A 57 12.91 7.87 7.21
N THR A 58 13.65 7.73 8.32
CA THR A 58 14.68 8.70 8.71
C THR A 58 15.98 8.59 7.91
N ALA A 59 16.24 7.44 7.27
CA ALA A 59 17.33 7.32 6.31
C ALA A 59 17.13 8.28 5.12
N ARG A 60 15.87 8.50 4.72
CA ARG A 60 15.48 9.39 3.63
C ARG A 60 15.19 10.82 4.10
N PHE A 61 14.56 10.94 5.28
CA PHE A 61 14.14 12.20 5.89
C PHE A 61 14.70 12.31 7.32
N PRO A 62 15.98 12.68 7.49
CA PRO A 62 16.64 12.68 8.79
C PRO A 62 15.88 13.48 9.86
N LEU A 63 15.78 12.97 11.07
CA LEU A 63 15.18 13.70 12.19
C LEU A 63 16.00 13.41 13.46
N ASP A 64 16.45 14.47 14.15
CA ASP A 64 17.46 14.36 15.20
C ASP A 64 16.98 13.61 16.44
N SER A 65 15.87 14.05 17.04
CA SER A 65 15.33 13.46 18.26
C SER A 65 13.81 13.44 18.26
N ALA A 66 13.26 12.30 18.64
CA ALA A 66 11.83 12.08 18.63
C ALA A 66 11.44 10.92 19.57
N GLN A 67 10.32 11.07 20.26
CA GLN A 67 9.62 9.95 20.87
C GLN A 67 8.55 9.47 19.90
N VAL A 68 8.55 8.18 19.58
CA VAL A 68 7.70 7.59 18.54
C VAL A 68 6.82 6.51 19.15
N GLU A 69 5.51 6.67 19.00
CA GLU A 69 4.50 5.74 19.46
C GLU A 69 3.67 5.25 18.27
N TRP A 70 3.51 3.93 18.17
CA TRP A 70 2.70 3.30 17.13
C TRP A 70 1.54 2.53 17.72
N GLN A 71 0.39 2.64 17.08
CA GLN A 71 -0.82 1.88 17.41
C GLN A 71 -1.48 1.40 16.12
N SER A 72 -2.07 0.21 16.13
CA SER A 72 -2.78 -0.33 14.98
C SER A 72 -3.90 -1.25 15.44
N ASP A 73 -5.09 -1.03 14.91
CA ASP A 73 -6.23 -1.96 14.98
C ASP A 73 -6.31 -2.86 13.73
N ILE A 74 -5.41 -2.68 12.75
CA ILE A 74 -5.26 -3.58 11.60
C ILE A 74 -4.68 -4.91 12.12
N PRO A 75 -5.38 -6.04 11.95
CA PRO A 75 -4.89 -7.35 12.38
C PRO A 75 -3.50 -7.64 11.79
N ARG A 76 -2.55 -8.05 12.64
CA ARG A 76 -1.17 -8.32 12.23
C ARG A 76 -1.13 -9.41 11.15
N SER A 77 -0.29 -9.20 10.14
CA SER A 77 0.02 -10.21 9.13
C SER A 77 -1.20 -10.84 8.45
N SER A 78 -2.29 -10.07 8.32
CA SER A 78 -3.61 -10.52 7.85
C SER A 78 -3.85 -10.30 6.35
N GLY A 79 -2.83 -9.80 5.64
CA GLY A 79 -2.98 -9.38 4.24
C GLY A 79 -3.68 -8.04 4.05
N LEU A 80 -3.88 -7.23 5.11
CA LEU A 80 -4.57 -5.93 5.08
C LEU A 80 -3.65 -4.71 4.94
N ALA A 81 -2.40 -4.90 4.49
CA ALA A 81 -1.40 -3.85 4.31
C ALA A 81 -1.05 -3.02 5.57
N GLY A 82 -1.06 -3.64 6.75
CA GLY A 82 -0.81 -2.94 8.02
C GLY A 82 0.59 -2.30 8.13
N SER A 83 1.63 -2.95 7.61
CA SER A 83 2.99 -2.40 7.60
C SER A 83 3.10 -1.16 6.72
N THR A 84 2.55 -1.23 5.50
CA THR A 84 2.54 -0.11 4.55
C THR A 84 1.71 1.06 5.07
N ALA A 85 0.58 0.80 5.74
CA ALA A 85 -0.20 1.84 6.41
C ALA A 85 0.59 2.52 7.54
N LEU A 86 1.28 1.73 8.37
CA LEU A 86 2.11 2.29 9.45
C LEU A 86 3.31 3.09 8.92
N LEU A 87 3.91 2.64 7.82
CA LEU A 87 4.95 3.38 7.09
C LEU A 87 4.41 4.71 6.56
N ALA A 88 3.24 4.73 5.91
CA ALA A 88 2.62 5.96 5.40
C ALA A 88 2.32 6.96 6.53
N ALA A 89 1.78 6.49 7.66
CA ALA A 89 1.52 7.32 8.83
C ALA A 89 2.83 7.88 9.42
N THR A 90 3.88 7.05 9.53
CA THR A 90 5.18 7.48 10.06
C THR A 90 5.84 8.52 9.16
N LEU A 91 5.83 8.29 7.84
CA LEU A 91 6.35 9.23 6.86
C LEU A 91 5.64 10.59 6.94
N ALA A 92 4.30 10.59 7.04
CA ALA A 92 3.52 11.82 7.18
C ALA A 92 3.90 12.61 8.46
N CYS A 93 4.10 11.92 9.59
CA CYS A 93 4.56 12.56 10.82
C CYS A 93 5.96 13.15 10.69
N VAL A 94 6.92 12.42 10.10
CA VAL A 94 8.30 12.89 9.94
C VAL A 94 8.39 14.11 9.02
N ILE A 95 7.70 14.08 7.88
CA ILE A 95 7.67 15.23 6.95
C ILE A 95 7.05 16.46 7.64
N THR A 96 5.97 16.26 8.39
CA THR A 96 5.35 17.34 9.18
C THR A 96 6.29 17.86 10.28
N ALA A 97 7.06 16.98 10.93
CA ALA A 97 8.05 17.34 11.96
C ALA A 97 9.16 18.21 11.41
N ARG A 98 9.59 17.92 10.18
CA ARG A 98 10.58 18.71 9.42
C ARG A 98 10.02 20.03 8.87
N SER A 99 8.74 20.32 9.13
CA SER A 99 8.03 21.48 8.55
C SER A 99 8.05 21.48 7.02
N GLU A 100 8.21 20.31 6.42
CA GLU A 100 8.06 20.10 4.99
C GLU A 100 6.58 19.88 4.67
N SER A 101 6.15 20.35 3.50
CA SER A 101 4.77 20.21 3.07
C SER A 101 4.65 19.14 2.00
N LEU A 102 4.00 18.04 2.33
CA LEU A 102 3.31 17.21 1.35
C LEU A 102 1.83 17.57 1.40
N SER A 103 1.40 18.42 0.48
CA SER A 103 -0.03 18.59 0.21
C SER A 103 -0.62 17.22 -0.09
N LEU A 104 -1.75 16.86 0.51
CA LEU A 104 -2.53 15.68 0.08
C LEU A 104 -3.83 16.11 -0.62
N ARG A 105 -3.89 17.38 -1.04
CA ARG A 105 -5.10 18.01 -1.60
C ARG A 105 -5.35 17.56 -3.03
N SER A 106 -4.31 17.57 -3.87
CA SER A 106 -4.42 17.18 -5.27
C SER A 106 -4.17 15.68 -5.47
N ARG A 107 -4.67 15.14 -6.59
CA ARG A 107 -4.37 13.75 -7.00
C ARG A 107 -2.87 13.56 -7.23
N ILE A 108 -2.20 14.52 -7.88
CA ILE A 108 -0.78 14.39 -8.16
C ILE A 108 0.06 14.29 -6.88
N ASP A 109 -0.30 15.06 -5.84
CA ASP A 109 0.45 14.99 -4.58
C ASP A 109 0.20 13.69 -3.82
N ARG A 110 -1.04 13.19 -3.82
CA ARG A 110 -1.35 11.88 -3.23
C ARG A 110 -0.62 10.74 -3.94
N SER A 111 -0.55 10.77 -5.28
CA SER A 111 0.24 9.78 -6.02
C SER A 111 1.73 9.88 -5.70
N ARG A 112 2.28 11.10 -5.57
CA ARG A 112 3.69 11.27 -5.13
C ARG A 112 3.94 10.67 -3.75
N MET A 113 3.04 10.91 -2.78
CA MET A 113 3.13 10.31 -1.46
C MET A 113 3.05 8.77 -1.52
N ALA A 114 2.13 8.21 -2.31
CA ALA A 114 1.99 6.77 -2.47
C ALA A 114 3.24 6.13 -3.10
N GLU A 115 3.79 6.72 -4.16
CA GLU A 115 5.03 6.24 -4.78
C GLU A 115 6.21 6.35 -3.80
N LEU A 116 6.29 7.42 -3.00
CA LEU A 116 7.34 7.59 -2.00
C LEU A 116 7.24 6.54 -0.88
N VAL A 117 6.04 6.25 -0.37
CA VAL A 117 5.81 5.16 0.60
C VAL A 117 6.29 3.83 0.03
N ARG A 118 5.90 3.52 -1.21
CA ARG A 118 6.30 2.28 -1.89
C ARG A 118 7.80 2.21 -2.17
N ASP A 119 8.42 3.33 -2.51
CA ASP A 119 9.86 3.41 -2.76
C ASP A 119 10.63 3.13 -1.46
N ILE A 120 10.21 3.74 -0.34
CA ILE A 120 10.81 3.51 0.98
C ILE A 120 10.66 2.06 1.43
N GLU A 121 9.49 1.46 1.23
CA GLU A 121 9.24 0.05 1.55
C GLU A 121 10.16 -0.88 0.73
N LYS A 122 10.47 -0.50 -0.52
CA LYS A 122 11.38 -1.28 -1.38
C LYS A 122 12.82 -1.17 -0.96
N ASN A 123 13.33 0.06 -0.90
CA ASN A 123 14.76 0.33 -1.00
C ASN A 123 15.41 0.42 0.38
N GLU A 124 14.69 0.96 1.36
CA GLU A 124 15.16 1.12 2.74
C GLU A 124 14.76 -0.07 3.61
N MET A 125 13.57 -0.65 3.41
CA MET A 125 13.14 -1.85 4.15
C MET A 125 13.47 -3.17 3.44
N GLY A 126 13.87 -3.14 2.16
CA GLY A 126 14.21 -4.34 1.39
C GLY A 126 13.02 -5.23 1.05
N VAL A 127 11.78 -4.72 1.13
CA VAL A 127 10.57 -5.52 0.93
C VAL A 127 10.16 -5.53 -0.54
N GLN A 128 10.07 -6.73 -1.12
CA GLN A 128 9.46 -6.92 -2.44
C GLN A 128 7.93 -6.80 -2.33
N CYS A 129 7.37 -5.68 -2.78
CA CYS A 129 5.94 -5.35 -2.62
C CYS A 129 5.27 -4.92 -3.94
N GLY A 130 3.94 -4.88 -3.98
CA GLY A 130 3.17 -4.24 -5.06
C GLY A 130 3.06 -2.73 -4.86
N PHE A 131 2.40 -2.00 -5.75
CA PHE A 131 2.13 -0.56 -5.60
C PHE A 131 0.82 -0.27 -4.87
N GLN A 132 -0.17 -1.17 -4.94
CA GLN A 132 -1.54 -0.88 -4.51
C GLN A 132 -1.65 -0.57 -3.00
N ASP A 133 -0.82 -1.18 -2.16
CA ASP A 133 -0.86 -1.02 -0.70
C ASP A 133 -0.57 0.42 -0.31
N ALA A 134 0.45 1.02 -0.93
CA ALA A 134 0.83 2.40 -0.69
C ALA A 134 -0.20 3.39 -1.26
N TYR A 135 -0.74 3.11 -2.45
CA TYR A 135 -1.82 3.92 -3.02
C TYR A 135 -3.07 3.91 -2.13
N MET A 136 -3.51 2.75 -1.65
CA MET A 136 -4.67 2.66 -0.76
C MET A 136 -4.44 3.30 0.61
N SER A 137 -3.22 3.22 1.15
CA SER A 137 -2.84 3.87 2.41
C SER A 137 -2.95 5.40 2.34
N VAL A 138 -2.83 5.99 1.15
CA VAL A 138 -2.90 7.45 0.93
C VAL A 138 -4.28 7.89 0.45
N TYR A 139 -4.89 7.16 -0.49
CA TYR A 139 -6.15 7.55 -1.12
C TYR A 139 -7.38 7.11 -0.32
N GLY A 140 -7.36 5.90 0.26
CA GLY A 140 -8.55 5.29 0.86
C GLY A 140 -9.73 5.11 -0.11
N GLY A 141 -10.91 4.83 0.43
CA GLY A 141 -12.15 4.64 -0.34
C GLY A 141 -12.19 3.32 -1.09
N LEU A 142 -12.99 3.24 -2.15
CA LEU A 142 -13.01 2.14 -3.11
C LEU A 142 -12.37 2.63 -4.41
N GLN A 143 -11.26 2.03 -4.81
CA GLN A 143 -10.47 2.51 -5.94
C GLN A 143 -10.32 1.43 -7.00
N ARG A 144 -10.64 1.78 -8.24
CA ARG A 144 -10.06 1.13 -9.42
C ARG A 144 -8.73 1.80 -9.70
N MET A 145 -7.66 1.01 -9.74
CA MET A 145 -6.29 1.50 -9.95
C MET A 145 -5.67 0.78 -11.14
N GLU A 146 -5.10 1.55 -12.06
CA GLU A 146 -4.44 1.05 -13.25
C GLU A 146 -2.97 1.44 -13.22
N PHE A 147 -2.09 0.44 -13.32
CA PHE A 147 -0.65 0.57 -13.16
C PHE A 147 0.12 0.47 -14.48
N SER A 148 -0.52 0.86 -15.60
CA SER A 148 0.03 0.78 -16.94
C SER A 148 1.48 1.29 -17.03
N GLY A 149 2.37 0.47 -17.59
CA GLY A 149 3.79 0.78 -17.74
C GLY A 149 4.68 0.46 -16.53
N LYS A 150 4.11 -0.01 -15.41
CA LYS A 150 4.86 -0.56 -14.28
C LYS A 150 5.25 -2.02 -14.51
N SER A 151 6.43 -2.42 -14.05
CA SER A 151 6.90 -3.80 -14.06
C SER A 151 7.84 -4.05 -12.88
N PRO A 152 8.20 -5.31 -12.53
CA PRO A 152 9.23 -5.55 -11.52
C PRO A 152 10.57 -4.88 -11.83
N GLU A 153 10.89 -4.69 -13.11
CA GLU A 153 12.09 -4.03 -13.62
C GLU A 153 11.99 -2.50 -13.65
N LYS A 154 10.78 -1.92 -13.75
CA LYS A 154 10.57 -0.49 -14.03
C LYS A 154 9.47 0.09 -13.15
N VAL A 155 9.77 1.22 -12.51
CA VAL A 155 8.79 1.95 -11.67
C VAL A 155 7.60 2.46 -12.48
N GLY A 156 7.80 2.82 -13.75
CA GLY A 156 6.74 3.31 -14.64
C GLY A 156 6.14 4.67 -14.22
N PRO A 157 5.08 5.13 -14.91
CA PRO A 157 4.34 6.33 -14.52
C PRO A 157 3.55 6.11 -13.22
N HIS A 158 2.99 7.20 -12.67
CA HIS A 158 2.02 7.10 -11.58
C HIS A 158 0.77 6.33 -12.04
N ALA A 159 0.15 5.61 -11.12
CA ALA A 159 -1.10 4.90 -11.38
C ALA A 159 -2.24 5.89 -11.71
N THR A 160 -3.17 5.45 -12.55
CA THR A 160 -4.44 6.15 -12.77
C THR A 160 -5.47 5.58 -11.81
N LEU A 161 -6.19 6.46 -11.10
CA LEU A 161 -7.17 6.07 -10.08
C LEU A 161 -8.56 6.62 -10.40
N GLU A 162 -9.55 5.78 -10.16
CA GLU A 162 -10.96 6.12 -10.20
C GLU A 162 -11.59 5.71 -8.87
N ASN A 163 -12.07 6.70 -8.10
CA ASN A 163 -12.80 6.45 -6.88
C ASN A 163 -14.23 6.06 -7.25
N LEU A 164 -14.63 4.86 -6.85
CA LEU A 164 -15.96 4.36 -7.09
C LEU A 164 -16.83 4.65 -5.86
N ASP A 165 -17.99 5.23 -6.10
CA ASP A 165 -19.02 5.39 -5.08
C ASP A 165 -20.01 4.24 -5.23
N SER A 166 -19.73 3.14 -4.54
CA SER A 166 -20.47 1.89 -4.65
C SER A 166 -20.55 1.21 -3.29
N GLU A 167 -21.71 0.68 -2.97
CA GLU A 167 -21.82 -0.30 -1.89
C GLU A 167 -20.99 -1.53 -2.24
N LEU A 168 -20.31 -2.08 -1.24
CA LEU A 168 -19.52 -3.29 -1.39
C LEU A 168 -20.32 -4.46 -0.80
N PRO A 169 -20.73 -5.45 -1.60
CA PRO A 169 -21.47 -6.61 -1.11
C PRO A 169 -20.54 -7.64 -0.42
N PHE A 170 -19.49 -7.18 0.25
CA PHE A 170 -18.43 -8.03 0.81
C PHE A 170 -18.42 -8.04 2.33
N LEU A 171 -18.27 -9.22 2.90
CA LEU A 171 -17.97 -9.42 4.32
C LEU A 171 -16.47 -9.65 4.47
N LEU A 172 -15.79 -8.81 5.26
CA LEU A 172 -14.39 -9.02 5.60
C LEU A 172 -14.26 -9.96 6.81
N VAL A 173 -13.58 -11.08 6.62
CA VAL A 173 -13.33 -12.08 7.68
C VAL A 173 -11.83 -12.33 7.80
N THR A 174 -11.30 -12.23 9.02
CA THR A 174 -9.92 -12.65 9.33
C THR A 174 -9.93 -14.08 9.86
N THR A 175 -9.02 -14.92 9.37
CA THR A 175 -8.84 -16.30 9.83
C THR A 175 -7.94 -16.39 11.07
N GLY A 176 -7.33 -15.28 11.49
CA GLY A 176 -6.33 -15.25 12.57
C GLY A 176 -4.96 -15.82 12.17
N VAL A 177 -4.79 -16.31 10.94
CA VAL A 177 -3.51 -16.85 10.46
C VAL A 177 -2.59 -15.71 10.05
N GLU A 178 -1.43 -15.60 10.71
CA GLU A 178 -0.40 -14.65 10.34
C GLU A 178 0.43 -15.17 9.14
N ARG A 179 0.54 -14.36 8.07
CA ARG A 179 1.40 -14.63 6.91
C ARG A 179 2.28 -13.43 6.60
N LEU A 180 3.56 -13.68 6.30
CA LEU A 180 4.49 -12.64 5.84
C LEU A 180 4.31 -12.43 4.33
N SER A 181 4.00 -11.21 3.89
CA SER A 181 3.75 -10.88 2.48
C SER A 181 4.95 -11.16 1.57
N GLY A 182 6.17 -10.95 2.08
CA GLY A 182 7.43 -11.17 1.35
C GLY A 182 7.65 -12.62 0.92
N SER A 183 7.10 -13.61 1.63
CA SER A 183 7.30 -15.03 1.30
C SER A 183 6.48 -15.50 0.11
N VAL A 184 5.49 -14.72 -0.35
CA VAL A 184 4.61 -15.07 -1.47
C VAL A 184 4.99 -14.31 -2.75
N HIS A 185 5.24 -13.00 -2.67
CA HIS A 185 5.53 -12.20 -3.86
C HIS A 185 6.97 -12.34 -4.37
N GLY A 186 7.94 -12.51 -3.47
CA GLY A 186 9.36 -12.62 -3.83
C GLY A 186 9.64 -13.71 -4.88
N PRO A 187 9.18 -14.96 -4.70
CA PRO A 187 9.39 -16.03 -5.68
C PRO A 187 8.76 -15.76 -7.05
N VAL A 188 7.58 -15.14 -7.09
CA VAL A 188 6.90 -14.80 -8.35
C VAL A 188 7.67 -13.73 -9.12
N ILE A 189 8.15 -12.69 -8.42
CA ILE A 189 9.00 -11.64 -9.01
C ILE A 189 10.30 -12.23 -9.54
N GLN A 190 10.97 -13.10 -8.78
CA GLN A 190 12.22 -13.74 -9.20
C GLN A 190 12.02 -14.56 -10.48
N ARG A 191 10.99 -15.41 -10.55
CA ARG A 191 10.69 -16.21 -11.74
C ARG A 191 10.30 -15.35 -12.94
N TRP A 192 9.53 -14.28 -12.72
CA TRP A 192 9.21 -13.31 -13.76
C TRP A 192 10.47 -12.71 -14.39
N LEU A 193 11.40 -12.22 -13.55
CA LEU A 193 12.67 -11.64 -13.97
C LEU A 193 13.56 -12.65 -14.70
N ALA A 194 13.50 -13.92 -14.32
CA ALA A 194 14.18 -15.02 -15.01
C ALA A 194 13.53 -15.40 -16.36
N GLY A 195 12.40 -14.77 -16.72
CA GLY A 195 11.74 -15.03 -17.99
C GLY A 195 10.84 -16.26 -18.01
N ASP A 196 10.46 -16.79 -16.84
CA ASP A 196 9.60 -17.97 -16.70
C ASP A 196 8.28 -17.79 -17.47
N ILE A 197 8.07 -18.66 -18.47
CA ILE A 197 6.95 -18.57 -19.41
C ILE A 197 5.62 -18.80 -18.69
N ASP A 198 5.57 -19.73 -17.74
CA ASP A 198 4.36 -20.07 -17.01
C ASP A 198 3.96 -18.92 -16.10
N VAL A 199 4.89 -18.36 -15.34
CA VAL A 199 4.64 -17.18 -14.50
C VAL A 199 4.16 -16.00 -15.35
N LYS A 200 4.83 -15.73 -16.48
CA LYS A 200 4.41 -14.66 -17.40
C LYS A 200 3.03 -14.91 -17.99
N LYS A 201 2.64 -16.16 -18.23
CA LYS A 201 1.31 -16.53 -18.72
C LYS A 201 0.25 -16.32 -17.62
N SER A 202 0.46 -16.86 -16.42
CA SER A 202 -0.46 -16.68 -15.30
C SER A 202 -0.65 -15.21 -14.93
N VAL A 203 0.42 -14.41 -14.93
CA VAL A 203 0.32 -12.96 -14.67
C VAL A 203 -0.51 -12.25 -15.75
N ARG A 204 -0.38 -12.63 -17.03
CA ARG A 204 -1.22 -12.08 -18.11
C ARG A 204 -2.70 -12.43 -17.92
N GLU A 205 -3.00 -13.65 -17.47
CA GLU A 205 -4.36 -14.07 -17.14
C GLU A 205 -4.91 -13.26 -15.96
N ILE A 206 -4.13 -13.06 -14.90
CA ILE A 206 -4.53 -12.21 -13.74
C ILE A 206 -4.77 -10.76 -14.17
N ILE A 207 -3.97 -10.20 -15.08
CA ILE A 207 -4.19 -8.85 -15.63
C ILE A 207 -5.55 -8.80 -16.34
N GLN A 208 -5.89 -9.81 -17.14
CA GLN A 208 -7.18 -9.87 -17.84
C GLN A 208 -8.35 -9.98 -16.85
N ILE A 209 -8.23 -10.87 -15.86
CA ILE A 209 -9.21 -11.04 -14.77
C ILE A 209 -9.41 -9.73 -14.00
N GLY A 210 -8.32 -9.05 -13.65
CA GLY A 210 -8.37 -7.76 -12.94
C GLY A 210 -9.14 -6.69 -13.72
N ALA A 211 -8.89 -6.60 -15.03
CA ALA A 211 -9.61 -5.66 -15.90
C ALA A 211 -11.10 -6.03 -16.05
N GLN A 212 -11.42 -7.31 -16.26
CA GLN A 212 -12.79 -7.81 -16.43
C GLN A 212 -13.59 -7.65 -15.13
N GLY A 213 -13.04 -8.08 -14.00
CA GLY A 213 -13.66 -7.98 -12.68
C GLY A 213 -13.89 -6.52 -12.27
N ALA A 214 -12.91 -5.63 -12.47
CA ALA A 214 -13.11 -4.21 -12.20
C ALA A 214 -14.26 -3.63 -13.06
N ALA A 215 -14.30 -3.96 -14.36
CA ALA A 215 -15.36 -3.48 -15.24
C ALA A 215 -16.75 -4.06 -14.89
N ALA A 216 -16.82 -5.32 -14.45
CA ALA A 216 -18.05 -5.96 -14.01
C ALA A 216 -18.60 -5.30 -12.74
N LEU A 217 -17.74 -5.08 -11.71
CA LEU A 217 -18.20 -4.47 -10.46
C LEU A 217 -18.64 -3.02 -10.65
N ILE A 218 -17.95 -2.24 -11.50
CA ILE A 218 -18.36 -0.86 -11.85
C ILE A 218 -19.77 -0.82 -12.43
N ARG A 219 -20.15 -1.82 -13.23
CA ARG A 219 -21.49 -1.94 -13.81
C ARG A 219 -22.50 -2.64 -12.88
N TRP A 220 -22.10 -3.01 -11.67
CA TRP A 220 -22.91 -3.83 -10.76
C TRP A 220 -23.33 -5.19 -11.37
N ASP A 221 -22.57 -5.69 -12.34
CA ASP A 221 -22.77 -7.01 -12.94
C ASP A 221 -22.09 -8.07 -12.08
N LEU A 222 -22.75 -8.42 -10.97
CA LEU A 222 -22.22 -9.38 -10.00
C LEU A 222 -22.08 -10.80 -10.58
N GLN A 223 -22.89 -11.16 -11.59
CA GLN A 223 -22.78 -12.47 -12.24
C GLN A 223 -21.47 -12.58 -13.00
N SER A 224 -21.15 -11.60 -13.84
CA SER A 224 -19.86 -11.56 -14.54
C SER A 224 -18.69 -11.46 -13.55
N PHE A 225 -18.84 -10.66 -12.48
CA PHE A 225 -17.81 -10.51 -11.46
C PHE A 225 -17.46 -11.85 -10.78
N LEU A 226 -18.44 -12.70 -10.46
CA LEU A 226 -18.23 -14.00 -9.83
C LEU A 226 -17.50 -15.02 -10.73
N THR A 227 -17.45 -14.78 -12.03
CA THR A 227 -16.73 -15.64 -12.99
C THR A 227 -15.28 -15.22 -13.25
N CYS A 228 -14.86 -14.08 -12.69
CA CYS A 228 -13.51 -13.55 -12.76
C CYS A 228 -12.66 -14.10 -11.60
#